data_AF-A0A5C7ZMF7-F1
#
_entry.id   AF-A0A5C7ZMF7-F1
#
_cell.length_a   1.000
_cell.length_b   1.000
_cell.length_c   1.000
_cell.angle_alpha   90.00
_cell.angle_beta   90.00
_cell.angle_gamma   90.00
#
_symmetry.space_group_name_H-M   'P 1'
#
loop_
_entity.id
_entity.type
_entity.pdbx_description
1 polymer ?
#
loop_
_entity_poly.entity_id
_entity_poly.type
_entity_poly.pdbx_seq_one_letter_code
_entity_poly.pdbx_strand_id
1 'polypeptide(L)'
;MIIIAMLAAWLLHTMRFYQELTEKTVIESTIINLRSGLRFKIADLILKGTPEKQSDLAGSNPVAFAETPPKGYLGEMRAPRDLPPGSWYYEQDKAELVYIPVLKNNLSLADGSQPEKLRLRWQIKKAGKEAGAMAIDIELLTPYTWF
;
A
#
# COMPACT_ATOMS: atom_id res chain seq x y z
N MET A 1 43.33 6.41 10.03
CA MET A 1 42.16 5.68 10.56
C MET A 1 40.90 6.56 10.71
N ILE A 2 41.00 7.81 11.17
CA ILE A 2 39.82 8.71 11.37
C ILE A 2 39.10 9.07 10.06
N ILE A 3 39.86 9.32 8.98
CA ILE A 3 39.29 9.69 7.66
C ILE A 3 38.40 8.56 7.11
N ILE A 4 38.83 7.31 7.23
CA ILE A 4 38.07 6.13 6.78
C ILE A 4 36.77 5.99 7.59
N ALA A 5 36.83 6.23 8.91
CA ALA A 5 35.64 6.18 9.76
C ALA A 5 34.62 7.28 9.42
N MET A 6 35.08 8.50 9.10
CA MET A 6 34.20 9.60 8.66
C MET A 6 33.55 9.31 7.30
N LEU A 7 34.32 8.78 6.34
CA LEU A 7 33.79 8.38 5.03
C LEU A 7 32.79 7.23 5.15
N ALA A 8 33.06 6.24 6.00
CA ALA A 8 32.13 5.14 6.27
C ALA A 8 30.84 5.63 6.95
N ALA A 9 30.94 6.56 7.90
CA ALA A 9 29.77 7.15 8.57
C ALA A 9 28.90 7.98 7.61
N TRP A 10 29.53 8.79 6.74
CA TRP A 10 28.80 9.51 5.69
C TRP A 10 28.13 8.51 4.74
N LEU A 11 28.87 7.52 4.22
CA LEU A 11 28.31 6.55 3.29
C LEU A 11 27.10 5.82 3.89
N LEU A 12 27.17 5.43 5.16
CA LEU A 12 26.03 4.85 5.90
C LEU A 12 24.85 5.82 6.00
N HIS A 13 25.10 7.10 6.26
CA HIS A 13 24.07 8.14 6.35
C HIS A 13 23.36 8.34 5.00
N THR A 14 24.12 8.44 3.92
CA THR A 14 23.58 8.56 2.56
C THR A 14 22.82 7.29 2.14
N MET A 15 23.34 6.09 2.43
CA MET A 15 22.67 4.84 2.08
C MET A 15 21.28 4.71 2.74
N ARG A 16 21.15 5.11 4.00
CA ARG A 16 19.87 5.08 4.73
C ARG A 16 18.83 5.98 4.07
N PHE A 17 19.23 7.18 3.67
CA PHE A 17 18.34 8.12 2.95
C PHE A 17 17.86 7.57 1.59
N TYR A 18 18.72 6.87 0.85
CA TYR A 18 18.33 6.25 -0.43
C TYR A 18 17.42 5.03 -0.26
N GLN A 19 17.53 4.29 0.85
CA GLN A 19 16.68 3.13 1.12
C GLN A 19 15.22 3.55 1.37
N GLU A 20 15.00 4.68 2.05
CA GLU A 20 13.67 5.24 2.31
C GLU A 20 12.96 5.69 1.03
N LEU A 21 13.69 6.39 0.15
CA LEU A 21 13.16 6.79 -1.16
C LEU A 21 12.80 5.57 -2.01
N THR A 22 13.62 4.53 -1.97
CA THR A 22 13.36 3.29 -2.72
C THR A 22 12.10 2.59 -2.20
N GLU A 23 11.95 2.47 -0.88
CA GLU A 23 10.76 1.86 -0.27
C GLU A 23 9.50 2.64 -0.62
N LYS A 24 9.53 3.98 -0.52
CA LYS A 24 8.42 4.83 -0.92
C LYS A 24 8.04 4.63 -2.40
N THR A 25 9.02 4.65 -3.30
CA THR A 25 8.78 4.45 -4.73
C THR A 25 8.16 3.09 -5.04
N VAL A 26 8.62 2.03 -4.36
CA VAL A 26 8.07 0.67 -4.53
C VAL A 26 6.61 0.60 -4.07
N ILE A 27 6.28 1.22 -2.93
CA ILE A 27 4.90 1.28 -2.42
C ILE A 27 4.01 2.06 -3.38
N GLU A 28 4.42 3.27 -3.78
CA GLU A 28 3.64 4.12 -4.68
C GLU A 28 3.39 3.45 -6.03
N SER A 29 4.43 2.84 -6.62
CA SER A 29 4.30 2.07 -7.86
C SER A 29 3.35 0.88 -7.70
N THR A 30 3.43 0.17 -6.57
CA THR A 30 2.51 -0.93 -6.25
C THR A 30 1.06 -0.43 -6.23
N ILE A 31 0.76 0.65 -5.51
CA ILE A 31 -0.60 1.20 -5.45
C ILE A 31 -1.10 1.66 -6.82
N ILE A 32 -0.25 2.27 -7.65
CA ILE A 32 -0.59 2.65 -9.03
C ILE A 32 -0.97 1.41 -9.87
N ASN A 33 -0.22 0.32 -9.74
CA ASN A 33 -0.51 -0.94 -10.44
C ASN A 33 -1.83 -1.55 -9.98
N LEU A 34 -2.09 -1.59 -8.65
CA LEU A 34 -3.35 -2.06 -8.10
C LEU A 34 -4.55 -1.23 -8.60
N ARG A 35 -4.42 0.11 -8.62
CA ARG A 35 -5.46 1.02 -9.12
C ARG A 35 -5.73 0.79 -10.60
N SER A 36 -4.69 0.56 -11.40
CA SER A 36 -4.84 0.26 -12.82
C SER A 36 -5.60 -1.04 -13.04
N GLY A 37 -5.25 -2.11 -12.31
CA GLY A 37 -5.97 -3.39 -12.35
C GLY A 37 -7.45 -3.25 -11.99
N LEU A 38 -7.75 -2.49 -10.93
CA LEU A 38 -9.14 -2.19 -10.55
C LEU A 38 -9.91 -1.45 -11.66
N ARG A 39 -9.30 -0.45 -12.30
CA ARG A 39 -9.92 0.29 -13.42
C ARG A 39 -10.21 -0.62 -14.62
N PHE A 40 -9.30 -1.53 -14.95
CA PHE A 40 -9.55 -2.54 -15.99
C PHE A 40 -10.73 -3.44 -15.63
N LYS A 41 -10.83 -3.85 -14.35
CA LYS A 41 -11.97 -4.66 -13.89
C LYS A 41 -13.30 -3.92 -14.00
N ILE A 42 -13.32 -2.62 -13.69
CA ILE A 42 -14.50 -1.78 -13.85
C ILE A 42 -14.88 -1.67 -15.33
N ALA A 43 -13.91 -1.43 -16.21
CA ALA A 43 -14.14 -1.39 -17.66
C ALA A 43 -14.71 -2.72 -18.19
N ASP A 44 -14.18 -3.87 -17.75
CA ASP A 44 -14.69 -5.21 -18.08
C ASP A 44 -16.16 -5.38 -17.66
N LEU A 45 -16.56 -4.89 -16.47
CA LEU A 45 -17.95 -4.94 -16.02
C LEU A 45 -18.89 -4.06 -16.85
N ILE A 46 -18.42 -2.88 -17.28
CA ILE A 46 -19.18 -1.99 -18.16
C ILE A 46 -19.38 -2.65 -19.53
N LEU A 47 -18.32 -3.21 -20.12
CA LEU A 47 -18.38 -3.89 -21.40
C LEU A 47 -19.27 -5.14 -21.37
N LYS A 48 -19.31 -5.85 -20.24
CA LYS A 48 -20.21 -6.99 -20.00
C LYS A 48 -21.66 -6.60 -19.74
N GLY A 49 -21.97 -5.30 -19.68
CA GLY A 49 -23.32 -4.80 -19.44
C GLY A 49 -23.82 -5.06 -18.02
N THR A 50 -22.92 -5.30 -17.05
CA THR A 50 -23.26 -5.50 -15.63
C THR A 50 -22.60 -4.43 -14.73
N PRO A 51 -22.79 -3.13 -14.99
CA PRO A 51 -22.20 -2.06 -14.17
C PRO A 51 -22.69 -2.08 -12.72
N GLU A 52 -23.87 -2.66 -12.43
CA GLU A 52 -24.41 -2.83 -11.08
C GLU A 52 -23.49 -3.68 -10.18
N LYS A 53 -22.75 -4.62 -10.75
CA LYS A 53 -21.77 -5.47 -10.03
C LYS A 53 -20.51 -4.73 -9.62
N GLN A 54 -20.32 -3.47 -10.05
CA GLN A 54 -19.21 -2.66 -9.54
C GLN A 54 -19.31 -2.49 -8.02
N SER A 55 -20.54 -2.45 -7.49
CA SER A 55 -20.75 -2.32 -6.05
C SER A 55 -20.23 -3.50 -5.23
N ASP A 56 -20.06 -4.67 -5.85
CA ASP A 56 -19.50 -5.90 -5.26
C ASP A 56 -17.97 -5.85 -5.16
N LEU A 57 -17.32 -4.94 -5.89
CA LEU A 57 -15.87 -4.73 -5.80
C LEU A 57 -15.46 -4.02 -4.50
N ALA A 58 -16.39 -3.31 -3.86
CA ALA A 58 -16.16 -2.68 -2.57
C ALA A 58 -15.93 -3.76 -1.50
N GLY A 59 -14.82 -3.65 -0.77
CA GLY A 59 -14.43 -4.67 0.19
C GLY A 59 -13.88 -5.97 -0.42
N SER A 60 -13.59 -6.00 -1.73
CA SER A 60 -12.80 -7.06 -2.35
C SER A 60 -11.30 -6.80 -2.18
N ASN A 61 -10.49 -7.85 -2.32
CA ASN A 61 -9.04 -7.74 -2.29
C ASN A 61 -8.49 -7.08 -3.57
N PRO A 62 -7.84 -5.90 -3.49
CA PRO A 62 -7.33 -5.18 -4.65
C PRO A 62 -6.23 -5.96 -5.41
N VAL A 63 -5.51 -6.86 -4.73
CA VAL A 63 -4.48 -7.70 -5.36
C VAL A 63 -5.09 -8.68 -6.35
N ALA A 64 -6.36 -9.09 -6.16
CA ALA A 64 -7.05 -10.00 -7.08
C ALA A 64 -7.33 -9.38 -8.46
N PHE A 65 -7.27 -8.05 -8.58
CA PHE A 65 -7.47 -7.34 -9.84
C PHE A 65 -6.16 -6.91 -10.49
N ALA A 66 -5.04 -7.06 -9.78
CA ALA A 66 -3.72 -6.75 -10.32
C ALA A 66 -3.24 -7.87 -11.25
N GLU A 67 -2.56 -7.51 -12.34
CA GLU A 67 -1.98 -8.48 -13.26
C GLU A 67 -0.89 -9.33 -12.59
N THR A 68 -0.17 -8.76 -11.63
CA THR A 68 0.85 -9.45 -10.84
C THR A 68 0.73 -9.02 -9.38
N PRO A 69 0.77 -9.97 -8.42
CA PRO A 69 0.75 -9.62 -7.01
C PRO A 69 2.02 -8.84 -6.62
N PRO A 70 1.93 -7.90 -5.66
CA PRO A 70 3.10 -7.17 -5.21
C PRO A 70 4.12 -8.10 -4.57
N LYS A 71 5.40 -7.72 -4.68
CA LYS A 71 6.49 -8.47 -4.06
C LYS A 71 6.30 -8.47 -2.54
N GLY A 72 6.39 -9.65 -1.93
CA GLY A 72 6.16 -9.82 -0.50
C GLY A 72 4.69 -9.96 -0.11
N TYR A 73 3.79 -10.18 -1.08
CA TYR A 73 2.40 -10.50 -0.78
C TYR A 73 2.26 -11.90 -0.16
N LEU A 74 1.72 -11.94 1.06
CA LEU A 74 1.53 -13.15 1.85
C LEU A 74 0.12 -13.73 1.74
N GLY A 75 -0.78 -13.09 0.99
CA GLY A 75 -2.15 -13.54 0.82
C GLY A 75 -3.16 -12.87 1.74
N GLU A 76 -4.33 -13.51 1.85
CA GLU A 76 -5.45 -13.07 2.69
C GLU A 76 -5.37 -13.73 4.06
N MET A 77 -5.50 -12.94 5.11
CA MET A 77 -5.34 -13.36 6.50
C MET A 77 -6.43 -12.75 7.38
N ARG A 78 -6.97 -13.52 8.32
CA ARG A 78 -7.93 -13.01 9.33
C ARG A 78 -7.21 -12.44 10.56
N ALA A 79 -6.17 -13.13 11.03
CA ALA A 79 -5.44 -12.74 12.23
C ALA A 79 -3.91 -12.77 12.00
N PRO A 80 -3.35 -11.77 11.29
CA PRO A 80 -1.91 -11.69 11.02
C PRO A 80 -1.13 -11.45 12.31
N ARG A 81 -0.22 -12.38 12.66
CA ARG A 81 0.73 -12.25 13.79
C ARG A 81 2.15 -12.42 13.26
N ASP A 82 3.07 -11.60 13.76
CA ASP A 82 4.52 -11.69 13.53
C ASP A 82 4.95 -11.87 12.07
N LEU A 83 4.45 -10.98 11.20
CA LEU A 83 4.83 -10.94 9.79
C LEU A 83 6.14 -10.17 9.58
N PRO A 84 7.00 -10.61 8.63
CA PRO A 84 8.26 -9.93 8.38
C PRO A 84 8.04 -8.53 7.78
N PRO A 85 8.92 -7.55 8.06
CA PRO A 85 8.88 -6.26 7.40
C PRO A 85 9.02 -6.38 5.88
N GLY A 86 8.41 -5.47 5.13
CA GLY A 86 8.32 -5.49 3.66
C GLY A 86 7.20 -6.39 3.14
N SER A 87 6.34 -6.91 4.01
CA SER A 87 5.25 -7.81 3.62
C SER A 87 3.95 -7.05 3.33
N TRP A 88 3.23 -7.54 2.33
CA TRP A 88 1.87 -7.16 2.01
C TRP A 88 0.91 -8.28 2.41
N TYR A 89 -0.23 -7.95 2.99
CA TYR A 89 -1.27 -8.93 3.28
C TYR A 89 -2.65 -8.27 3.24
N TYR A 90 -3.70 -9.06 3.02
CA TYR A 90 -5.07 -8.56 3.03
C TYR A 90 -5.81 -9.04 4.28
N GLU A 91 -6.25 -8.11 5.14
CA GLU A 91 -7.01 -8.38 6.36
C GLU A 91 -8.49 -8.59 6.01
N GLN A 92 -8.94 -9.85 5.97
CA GLN A 92 -10.30 -10.19 5.51
C GLN A 92 -11.39 -9.56 6.39
N ASP A 93 -11.18 -9.51 7.71
CA ASP A 93 -12.19 -9.04 8.67
C ASP A 93 -12.51 -7.55 8.50
N LYS A 94 -11.55 -6.77 8.00
CA LYS A 94 -11.69 -5.33 7.77
C LYS A 94 -11.76 -4.96 6.30
N ALA A 95 -11.55 -5.93 5.41
CA ALA A 95 -11.39 -5.73 3.99
C ALA A 95 -10.30 -4.69 3.64
N GLU A 96 -9.14 -4.79 4.30
CA GLU A 96 -8.03 -3.84 4.17
C GLU A 96 -6.78 -4.51 3.59
N LEU A 97 -6.16 -3.91 2.59
CA LEU A 97 -4.80 -4.24 2.18
C LEU A 97 -3.83 -3.53 3.11
N VAL A 98 -2.89 -4.28 3.68
CA VAL A 98 -1.94 -3.78 4.67
C VAL A 98 -0.51 -4.04 4.22
N TYR A 99 0.34 -3.02 4.36
CA TYR A 99 1.79 -3.12 4.18
C TYR A 99 2.52 -2.88 5.49
N ILE A 100 3.55 -3.67 5.74
CA ILE A 100 4.45 -3.54 6.89
C ILE A 100 5.76 -2.91 6.39
N PRO A 101 6.07 -1.65 6.74
CA PRO A 101 7.31 -1.00 6.32
C PRO A 101 8.57 -1.69 6.88
N VAL A 102 9.63 -1.72 6.06
CA VAL A 102 10.95 -2.22 6.43
C VAL A 102 11.67 -1.20 7.32
N LEU A 103 11.59 0.09 6.98
CA LEU A 103 12.28 1.17 7.68
C LEU A 103 11.37 1.80 8.74
N LYS A 104 11.67 1.55 10.03
CA LYS A 104 10.85 2.05 11.16
C LYS A 104 11.27 3.42 11.69
N ASN A 105 12.43 3.94 11.28
CA ASN A 105 13.07 5.06 11.96
C ASN A 105 12.52 6.45 11.60
N ASN A 106 11.99 6.65 10.38
CA ASN A 106 11.49 7.96 9.92
C ASN A 106 10.01 7.98 9.51
N LEU A 107 9.31 6.86 9.60
CA LEU A 107 7.87 6.82 9.36
C LEU A 107 7.13 7.24 10.63
N SER A 108 6.49 8.41 10.60
CA SER A 108 5.53 8.83 11.63
C SER A 108 4.15 8.95 10.98
N LEU A 109 3.21 8.11 11.44
CA LEU A 109 1.80 8.28 11.09
C LEU A 109 1.29 9.59 11.72
N ALA A 110 0.46 10.34 11.00
CA ALA A 110 -0.16 11.57 11.49
C ALA A 110 -1.06 11.36 12.74
N ASP A 111 -1.35 10.10 13.09
CA ASP A 111 -2.19 9.68 14.21
C ASP A 111 -1.41 9.40 15.52
N GLY A 112 -0.11 9.72 15.58
CA GLY A 112 0.68 9.55 16.81
C GLY A 112 0.89 8.09 17.26
N SER A 113 0.56 7.12 16.39
CA SER A 113 0.73 5.69 16.67
C SER A 113 2.21 5.29 16.71
N GLN A 114 2.58 4.53 17.75
CA GLN A 114 3.96 4.12 18.06
C GLN A 114 4.68 3.45 16.86
N PRO A 115 6.00 3.70 16.69
CA PRO A 115 6.79 3.22 15.55
C PRO A 115 6.89 1.68 15.43
N GLU A 116 6.56 0.94 16.48
CA GLU A 116 6.59 -0.52 16.45
C GLU A 116 5.41 -1.17 15.71
N LYS A 117 4.35 -0.42 15.41
CA LYS A 117 3.14 -0.92 14.72
C LYS A 117 2.70 -0.06 13.53
N LEU A 118 3.64 0.63 12.89
CA LEU A 118 3.38 1.33 11.62
C LEU A 118 2.93 0.31 10.57
N ARG A 119 1.64 0.33 10.23
CA ARG A 119 1.04 -0.48 9.16
C ARG A 119 0.30 0.47 8.24
N LEU A 120 0.72 0.53 6.98
CA LEU A 120 0.00 1.33 5.98
C LEU A 120 -1.21 0.52 5.52
N ARG A 121 -2.38 1.15 5.49
CA ARG A 121 -3.66 0.48 5.23
C ARG A 121 -4.38 1.15 4.07
N TRP A 122 -4.82 0.36 3.12
CA TRP A 122 -5.62 0.77 1.97
C TRP A 122 -6.89 -0.05 1.90
N GLN A 123 -7.97 0.58 1.48
CA GLN A 123 -9.24 -0.11 1.28
C GLN A 123 -9.87 0.35 -0.03
N ILE A 124 -10.53 -0.57 -0.72
CA ILE A 124 -11.39 -0.23 -1.83
C ILE A 124 -12.70 0.33 -1.25
N LYS A 125 -12.88 1.65 -1.34
CA LYS A 125 -14.10 2.33 -0.93
C LYS A 125 -14.85 2.86 -2.14
N LYS A 126 -16.17 2.98 -2.01
CA LYS A 126 -17.01 3.66 -3.00
C LYS A 126 -16.68 5.15 -2.91
N ALA A 127 -16.07 5.75 -3.95
CA ALA A 127 -15.85 7.19 -3.93
C ALA A 127 -17.21 7.90 -4.07
N GLY A 128 -17.40 8.95 -3.27
CA GLY A 128 -18.58 9.79 -3.35
C GLY A 128 -18.75 10.42 -4.74
N LYS A 129 -20.00 10.76 -5.04
CA LYS A 129 -20.60 11.12 -6.34
C LYS A 129 -20.00 12.33 -7.11
N GLU A 130 -18.79 12.79 -6.79
CA GLU A 130 -18.20 14.01 -7.36
C GLU A 130 -17.34 13.77 -8.61
N ALA A 131 -16.87 12.55 -8.84
CA ALA A 131 -16.29 12.16 -10.13
C ALA A 131 -17.40 11.53 -10.98
N GLY A 132 -17.91 12.28 -11.96
CA GLY A 132 -18.87 11.78 -12.94
C GLY A 132 -18.41 10.44 -13.51
N ALA A 133 -19.30 9.43 -13.45
CA ALA A 133 -19.09 7.99 -13.60
C ALA A 133 -18.49 7.31 -12.34
N MET A 134 -19.37 6.61 -11.61
CA MET A 134 -19.12 5.63 -10.51
C MET A 134 -17.64 5.29 -10.29
N ALA A 135 -16.93 6.19 -9.59
CA ALA A 135 -15.52 6.02 -9.31
C ALA A 135 -15.38 5.16 -8.05
N ILE A 136 -14.97 3.91 -8.21
CA ILE A 136 -14.38 3.17 -7.10
C ILE A 136 -12.90 3.52 -7.14
N ASP A 137 -12.39 4.08 -6.06
CA ASP A 137 -10.97 4.40 -5.94
C ASP A 137 -10.38 3.72 -4.70
N ILE A 138 -9.08 3.49 -4.77
CA ILE A 138 -8.31 3.02 -3.62
C ILE A 138 -8.05 4.27 -2.78
N GLU A 139 -8.81 4.39 -1.68
CA GLU A 139 -8.68 5.49 -0.75
C GLU A 139 -7.62 5.14 0.30
N LEU A 140 -6.62 6.00 0.42
CA LEU A 140 -5.58 5.90 1.44
C LEU A 140 -6.20 6.28 2.79
N LEU A 141 -6.40 5.32 3.68
CA LEU A 141 -7.02 5.56 4.99
C LEU A 141 -6.07 6.17 6.02
N THR A 142 -4.79 6.33 5.67
CA THR A 142 -3.76 6.85 6.57
C THR A 142 -3.01 8.00 5.89
N PRO A 143 -3.26 9.28 6.25
CA PRO A 143 -2.41 10.36 5.78
C PRO A 143 -1.00 10.14 6.35
N TYR A 144 -0.01 9.96 5.45
CA TYR A 144 1.40 9.83 5.81
C TYR A 144 2.17 11.06 5.32
N THR A 145 3.02 11.62 6.19
CA THR A 145 4.02 12.62 5.83
C THR A 145 5.39 12.00 6.03
N TRP A 146 6.20 11.97 4.97
CA TRP A 146 7.63 11.65 5.05
C TRP A 146 8.39 12.93 5.41
N PHE A 147 9.30 12.84 6.39
CA PHE A 147 10.33 13.84 6.68
C PHE A 147 11.71 13.20 6.67
#